data_AF-M4M9W3-F1
#
_entry.id   AF-M4M9W3-F1
#
_cell.length_a   1.000
_cell.length_b   1.000
_cell.length_c   1.000
_cell.angle_alpha   90.00
_cell.angle_beta   90.00
_cell.angle_gamma   90.00
#
_symmetry.space_group_name_H-M   'P 1'
#
loop_
_entity.id
_entity.type
_entity.pdbx_description
1 polymer ?
#
loop_
_entity_poly.entity_id
_entity_poly.type
_entity_poly.pdbx_seq_one_letter_code
_entity_poly.pdbx_strand_id
1 'polypeptide(L)'
;DTLYWYLTDEEFLEVGKDADVWIYPSKTYLDVYAKKKELMDQFKAVQDEEVYDTQGKGEHAWHEQRLAEYDVVALDMCALVGNGNPNPTHPSASLVQKRVC
;
A
#
# COMPACT_ATOMS: atom_id res chain seq x y z
N ASP A 1 -5.63 28.97 -0.13
CA ASP A 1 -4.44 28.34 0.45
C ASP A 1 -4.74 26.94 0.92
N THR A 2 -4.15 25.95 0.25
CA THR A 2 -4.20 24.55 0.69
C THR A 2 -2.91 24.30 1.48
N LEU A 3 -3.04 24.13 2.80
CA LEU A 3 -1.92 23.71 3.65
C LEU A 3 -1.71 22.22 3.45
N TYR A 4 -0.60 21.83 2.82
CA TYR A 4 -0.20 20.43 2.75
C TYR A 4 0.56 20.09 4.02
N TRP A 5 0.06 19.09 4.76
CA TRP A 5 0.77 18.52 5.90
C TRP A 5 1.77 17.50 5.36
N TYR A 6 3.03 17.66 5.72
CA TYR A 6 4.10 16.70 5.45
C TYR A 6 4.65 16.26 6.81
N LEU A 7 4.96 14.98 6.94
CA LEU A 7 5.69 14.46 8.08
C LEU A 7 7.18 14.67 7.84
N THR A 8 7.91 15.03 8.89
CA THR A 8 9.36 14.88 8.93
C THR A 8 9.74 13.40 8.95
N ASP A 9 11.02 13.10 8.69
CA ASP A 9 11.54 11.72 8.76
C ASP A 9 11.30 11.09 10.14
N GLU A 10 11.45 11.86 11.22
CA GLU A 10 11.24 11.41 12.60
C GLU A 10 9.76 11.11 12.88
N GLU A 11 8.86 12.02 12.50
CA GLU A 11 7.41 11.81 12.66
C GLU A 11 6.92 10.63 11.81
N PHE A 12 7.46 10.47 10.60
CA PHE A 12 7.13 9.36 9.73
C PHE A 12 7.58 8.02 10.32
N LEU A 13 8.78 7.97 10.90
CA LEU A 13 9.28 6.79 11.61
C LEU A 13 8.44 6.48 12.86
N GLU A 14 8.11 7.49 13.66
CA GLU A 14 7.32 7.31 14.89
C GLU A 14 5.96 6.69 14.59
N VAL A 15 5.29 7.14 13.53
CA VAL A 15 3.94 6.67 13.18
C VAL A 15 3.96 5.36 12.40
N GLY A 16 4.99 5.10 11.58
CA GLY A 16 4.95 4.06 10.56
C GLY A 16 5.87 2.86 10.77
N LYS A 17 6.86 2.92 11.67
CA LYS A 17 7.91 1.88 11.75
C LYS A 17 7.39 0.45 11.96
N ASP A 18 6.28 0.28 12.67
CA ASP A 18 5.74 -1.02 13.05
C ASP A 18 4.64 -1.51 12.08
N ALA A 19 4.40 -0.79 10.98
CA ALA A 19 3.38 -1.17 10.00
C ALA A 19 3.71 -2.51 9.34
N ASP A 20 2.72 -3.42 9.29
CA ASP A 20 2.84 -4.72 8.63
C ASP A 20 2.94 -4.58 7.10
N VAL A 21 2.25 -3.59 6.54
CA VAL A 21 2.14 -3.34 5.09
C VAL A 21 2.35 -1.85 4.82
N TRP A 22 3.09 -1.51 3.77
CA TRP A 22 3.25 -0.13 3.31
C TRP A 22 2.80 0.03 1.85
N ILE A 23 1.70 0.76 1.65
CA ILE A 23 1.26 1.22 0.33
C ILE A 23 2.04 2.50 -0.04
N TYR A 24 2.97 2.39 -0.99
CA TYR A 24 3.78 3.51 -1.46
C TYR A 24 3.17 4.12 -2.74
N PRO A 25 2.59 5.34 -2.69
CA PRO A 25 1.73 5.84 -3.75
C PRO A 25 2.50 6.47 -4.93
N SER A 26 3.63 5.89 -5.35
CA SER A 26 4.46 6.41 -6.44
C SER A 26 5.37 5.34 -7.05
N LYS A 27 5.80 5.53 -8.29
CA LYS A 27 6.81 4.68 -8.95
C LYS A 27 8.26 4.92 -8.48
N THR A 28 8.48 5.86 -7.56
CA THR A 28 9.81 6.33 -7.14
C THR A 28 10.34 5.63 -5.89
N TYR A 29 9.76 4.48 -5.52
CA TYR A 29 10.14 3.76 -4.29
C TYR A 29 11.65 3.48 -4.23
N LEU A 30 12.21 2.88 -5.29
CA LEU A 30 13.63 2.54 -5.34
C LEU A 30 14.55 3.77 -5.23
N ASP A 31 14.16 4.89 -5.84
CA ASP A 31 14.91 6.14 -5.75
C ASP A 31 14.90 6.73 -4.33
N VAL A 32 13.77 6.61 -3.63
CA VAL A 32 13.63 7.08 -2.24
C VAL A 32 14.37 6.14 -1.29
N TYR A 33 14.23 4.84 -1.46
CA TYR A 33 14.96 3.83 -0.70
C TYR A 33 16.48 4.01 -0.82
N ALA A 34 17.00 4.23 -2.03
CA ALA A 34 18.42 4.52 -2.23
C ALA A 34 18.91 5.78 -1.48
N LYS A 35 18.04 6.77 -1.29
CA LYS A 35 18.38 8.04 -0.61
C LYS A 35 18.16 8.02 0.90
N LYS A 36 17.23 7.19 1.37
CA LYS A 36 16.74 7.18 2.76
C LYS A 36 16.89 5.79 3.39
N LYS A 37 17.83 5.00 2.90
CA LYS A 37 18.02 3.59 3.29
C LYS A 37 18.06 3.40 4.80
N GLU A 38 18.89 4.17 5.51
CA GLU A 38 19.04 4.05 6.97
C GLU A 38 17.74 4.30 7.74
N LEU A 39 16.87 5.18 7.22
CA LEU A 39 15.55 5.42 7.79
C LEU A 39 14.60 4.27 7.45
N MET A 40 14.54 3.88 6.18
CA MET A 40 13.58 2.91 5.66
C MET A 40 13.85 1.49 6.13
N ASP A 41 15.12 1.11 6.34
CA ASP A 41 15.51 -0.18 6.93
C ASP A 41 14.94 -0.41 8.33
N GLN A 42 14.46 0.64 9.01
CA GLN A 42 13.85 0.54 10.35
C GLN A 42 12.37 0.16 10.31
N PHE A 43 11.73 0.15 9.12
CA PHE A 43 10.32 -0.17 8.99
C PHE A 43 10.12 -1.68 8.84
N LYS A 44 9.19 -2.23 9.61
CA LYS A 44 8.81 -3.64 9.53
C LYS A 44 8.40 -4.05 8.12
N ALA A 45 7.49 -3.33 7.46
CA ALA A 45 7.08 -3.61 6.08
C ALA A 45 8.26 -3.63 5.08
N VAL A 46 9.33 -2.86 5.30
CA VAL A 46 10.53 -2.90 4.44
C VAL A 46 11.35 -4.16 4.72
N GLN A 47 11.48 -4.55 5.99
CA GLN A 47 12.19 -5.76 6.40
C GLN A 47 11.48 -7.04 5.95
N ASP A 48 10.15 -7.02 5.96
CA ASP A 48 9.29 -8.15 5.60
C ASP A 48 8.97 -8.21 4.08
N GLU A 49 9.51 -7.27 3.28
CA GLU A 49 9.25 -7.14 1.83
C GLU A 49 7.76 -6.88 1.47
N GLU A 50 7.01 -6.28 2.39
CA GLU A 50 5.58 -5.95 2.30
C GLU A 50 5.34 -4.48 1.89
N VAL A 51 6.13 -3.97 0.93
CA VAL A 51 5.96 -2.63 0.36
C VAL A 51 5.40 -2.71 -1.06
N TYR A 52 4.23 -2.10 -1.25
CA TYR A 52 3.48 -2.17 -2.50
C TYR A 52 3.43 -0.82 -3.19
N ASP A 53 3.96 -0.75 -4.40
CA ASP A 53 3.92 0.47 -5.20
C ASP A 53 2.62 0.53 -6.03
N THR A 54 1.88 1.64 -5.96
CA THR A 54 0.58 1.78 -6.65
C THR A 54 0.67 2.11 -8.14
N GLN A 55 1.88 2.12 -8.72
CA GLN A 55 2.11 2.49 -10.12
C GLN A 55 2.76 1.37 -10.97
N GLY A 56 2.92 0.18 -10.38
CA GLY A 56 3.12 -1.10 -11.04
C GLY A 56 4.41 -1.24 -11.83
N LYS A 57 5.58 -0.99 -11.21
CA LYS A 57 6.88 -1.24 -11.89
C LYS A 57 7.87 -2.11 -11.08
N GLY A 58 7.37 -3.03 -10.26
CA GLY A 58 8.19 -4.02 -9.55
C GLY A 58 7.50 -5.38 -9.40
N GLU A 59 8.23 -6.36 -8.86
CA GLU A 59 7.73 -7.69 -8.49
C GLU A 59 6.61 -7.62 -7.42
N HIS A 60 6.53 -6.49 -6.69
CA HIS A 60 5.52 -6.15 -5.67
C HIS A 60 4.55 -5.05 -6.13
N ALA A 61 4.23 -5.01 -7.43
CA ALA A 61 3.24 -4.08 -7.98
C ALA A 61 1.87 -4.24 -7.26
N TRP A 62 1.30 -3.13 -6.78
CA TRP A 62 -0.07 -3.11 -6.26
C TRP A 62 -1.06 -3.59 -7.34
N HIS A 63 -2.11 -4.28 -6.88
CA HIS A 63 -2.97 -5.11 -7.71
C HIS A 63 -3.90 -4.38 -8.68
N GLU A 64 -4.01 -3.04 -8.66
CA GLU A 64 -4.84 -2.32 -9.63
C GLU A 64 -4.33 -0.91 -10.03
N GLN A 65 -4.80 -0.49 -11.21
CA GLN A 65 -4.38 0.72 -11.94
C GLN A 65 -4.65 2.02 -11.17
N ARG A 66 -3.99 3.10 -11.63
CA ARG A 66 -3.95 4.49 -11.13
C ARG A 66 -5.31 5.16 -10.75
N LEU A 67 -6.44 4.49 -10.99
CA LEU A 67 -7.81 4.88 -10.66
C LEU A 67 -8.54 3.77 -9.90
N ALA A 68 -7.88 3.08 -8.97
CA ALA A 68 -8.53 2.06 -8.15
C ALA A 68 -9.72 2.70 -7.40
N GLU A 69 -10.91 2.17 -7.64
CA GLU A 69 -12.10 2.53 -6.88
C GLU A 69 -11.92 2.07 -5.42
N TYR A 70 -12.53 2.77 -4.46
CA TYR A 70 -12.30 2.52 -3.03
C TYR A 70 -12.65 1.09 -2.58
N ASP A 71 -13.56 0.42 -3.28
CA ASP A 71 -13.92 -0.98 -3.05
C ASP A 71 -12.82 -1.95 -3.50
N VAL A 72 -12.14 -1.67 -4.62
CA VAL A 72 -10.97 -2.42 -5.09
C VAL A 72 -9.83 -2.34 -4.07
N VAL A 73 -9.53 -1.14 -3.56
CA VAL A 73 -8.50 -0.96 -2.52
C VAL A 73 -8.84 -1.76 -1.25
N ALA A 74 -10.12 -1.79 -0.87
CA ALA A 74 -10.57 -2.56 0.29
C ALA A 74 -10.46 -4.07 0.08
N LEU A 75 -10.73 -4.57 -1.14
CA LEU A 75 -10.57 -5.98 -1.50
C LEU A 75 -9.09 -6.40 -1.52
N ASP A 76 -8.22 -5.55 -2.06
CA ASP A 76 -6.77 -5.77 -2.05
C ASP A 76 -6.24 -5.85 -0.60
N MET A 77 -6.71 -4.96 0.28
CA MET A 77 -6.35 -4.99 1.69
C MET A 77 -6.79 -6.30 2.37
N CYS A 78 -7.99 -6.80 2.06
CA CYS A 78 -8.46 -8.08 2.59
C CYS A 78 -7.63 -9.27 2.09
N ALA A 79 -7.12 -9.24 0.85
CA ALA A 79 -6.18 -10.24 0.37
C ALA A 79 -4.85 -10.21 1.15
N LEU A 80 -4.30 -9.01 1.38
CA LEU A 80 -3.03 -8.83 2.12
C LEU A 80 -3.09 -9.35 3.54
N VAL A 81 -4.21 -9.15 4.25
CA VAL A 81 -4.38 -9.65 5.63
C VAL A 81 -4.90 -11.10 5.69
N GLY A 82 -4.93 -11.82 4.57
CA GLY A 82 -5.31 -13.24 4.51
C GLY A 82 -6.80 -13.52 4.67
N ASN A 83 -7.66 -12.51 4.49
CA ASN A 83 -9.11 -12.59 4.63
C ASN A 83 -9.86 -12.36 3.30
N GLY A 84 -9.17 -12.44 2.17
CA GLY A 84 -9.76 -12.26 0.84
C GLY A 84 -10.84 -13.30 0.55
N ASN A 85 -11.91 -12.89 -0.15
CA ASN A 85 -12.95 -13.82 -0.58
C ASN A 85 -12.40 -14.81 -1.63
N PRO A 86 -12.42 -16.13 -1.40
CA PRO A 86 -11.86 -17.12 -2.33
C PRO A 86 -12.64 -17.24 -3.66
N ASN A 87 -13.81 -16.60 -3.79
CA ASN A 87 -14.60 -16.55 -5.01
C ASN A 87 -14.87 -15.09 -5.44
N PRO A 88 -13.92 -14.42 -6.10
CA PRO A 88 -14.12 -13.09 -6.63
C PRO A 88 -14.96 -13.17 -7.91
N THR A 89 -16.19 -12.67 -7.87
CA THR A 89 -17.04 -12.48 -9.05
C THR A 89 -17.17 -11.00 -9.33
N HIS A 90 -16.49 -10.45 -10.34
CA HIS A 90 -16.93 -9.18 -10.93
C HIS A 90 -16.51 -9.01 -12.39
N PRO A 91 -17.38 -8.38 -13.21
CA PRO A 91 -16.90 -7.45 -14.24
C PRO A 91 -17.07 -5.98 -13.85
N SER A 92 -17.94 -5.67 -12.87
CA SER A 92 -18.09 -4.34 -12.22
C SER A 92 -19.19 -4.39 -11.14
N ALA A 93 -18.79 -4.26 -9.88
CA ALA A 93 -19.49 -3.68 -8.73
C ALA A 93 -21.03 -3.78 -8.51
N SER A 94 -21.72 -4.93 -8.64
CA SER A 94 -23.12 -5.07 -8.12
C SER A 94 -23.27 -5.85 -6.79
N LEU A 95 -22.18 -6.44 -6.28
CA LEU A 95 -22.05 -7.35 -5.12
C LEU A 95 -21.13 -6.80 -4.01
N VAL A 96 -20.77 -5.51 -4.11
CA VAL A 96 -19.75 -4.69 -3.42
C VAL A 96 -19.51 -4.95 -1.93
N GLN A 97 -20.42 -5.64 -1.24
CA GLN A 97 -20.46 -5.60 0.22
C GLN A 97 -20.66 -6.91 0.98
N LYS A 98 -20.86 -8.10 0.42
CA LYS A 98 -21.06 -9.25 1.33
C LYS A 98 -19.80 -9.69 2.11
N ARG A 99 -18.62 -9.31 1.64
CA ARG A 99 -17.31 -9.82 2.05
C ARG A 99 -16.23 -8.83 1.62
N VAL A 100 -16.11 -7.67 2.28
CA VAL A 100 -14.86 -6.89 2.11
C VAL A 100 -13.76 -7.82 2.60
N CYS A 101 -13.99 -8.32 3.80
CA CYS A 101 -13.76 -9.68 4.27
C CYS A 101 -15.16 -10.19 4.72
#